data_AF-A0A7R9VYL3-F1
#
_entry.id   AF-A0A7R9VYL3-F1
#
_cell.length_a   1.000
_cell.length_b   1.000
_cell.length_c   1.000
_cell.angle_alpha   90.00
_cell.angle_beta   90.00
_cell.angle_gamma   90.00
#
_symmetry.space_group_name_H-M   'P 1'
#
loop_
_entity.id
_entity.type
_entity.pdbx_description
1 polymer ?
#
loop_
_entity_poly.entity_id
_entity_poly.type
_entity_poly.pdbx_seq_one_letter_code
_entity_poly.pdbx_strand_id
1 'polypeptide(L)'
;MPALRVFGRRWHIASDDFPLFAAVGAFFHLVWTAFLAAGVGVTETSRGDCDGIDDFVAYLACLLAIDAVQTATMTGLALVGLRGSILEYRARAAMAPLVYVMTALYAATLVVQIYGSVSLAYLACSDFGTTWNIVHFGKAAFAFHWAGLAIYLLAIFVTFNPFPEHTSVDDWHATCTCLGVLCCVPCCDGGSFELFNADVVVASRR
;
A
#
# COMPACT_ATOMS: atom_id res chain seq x y z
N MET A 1 -19.33 10.82 3.90
CA MET A 1 -18.61 11.19 2.65
C MET A 1 -18.75 10.05 1.65
N PRO A 2 -18.75 10.31 0.33
CA PRO A 2 -18.64 9.24 -0.64
C PRO A 2 -17.34 8.48 -0.39
N ALA A 3 -17.43 7.17 -0.25
CA ALA A 3 -16.26 6.34 -0.01
C ALA A 3 -15.33 6.36 -1.23
N LEU A 4 -14.02 6.27 -0.98
CA LEU A 4 -13.04 6.22 -2.04
C LEU A 4 -13.28 4.99 -2.92
N ARG A 5 -13.43 5.21 -4.22
CA ARG A 5 -13.57 4.14 -5.21
C ARG A 5 -12.28 4.00 -6.00
N VAL A 6 -11.53 2.93 -5.75
CA VAL A 6 -10.32 2.58 -6.51
C VAL A 6 -10.55 1.20 -7.11
N PHE A 7 -10.20 1.02 -8.38
CA PHE A 7 -10.51 -0.16 -9.20
C PHE A 7 -12.01 -0.46 -9.28
N GLY A 8 -12.86 0.58 -9.26
CA GLY A 8 -14.32 0.43 -9.27
C GLY A 8 -14.91 -0.17 -7.99
N ARG A 9 -14.09 -0.41 -6.96
CA ARG A 9 -14.50 -0.96 -5.67
C ARG A 9 -14.39 0.07 -4.56
N ARG A 10 -15.30 -0.02 -3.58
CA ARG A 10 -15.33 0.84 -2.41
C ARG A 10 -14.27 0.38 -1.41
N TRP A 11 -13.48 1.31 -0.88
CA TRP A 11 -12.53 1.01 0.20
C TRP A 11 -13.19 1.25 1.56
N HIS A 12 -12.77 0.49 2.57
CA HIS A 12 -13.23 0.63 3.95
C HIS A 12 -12.66 1.87 4.65
N ILE A 13 -11.58 2.43 4.11
CA ILE A 13 -10.96 3.65 4.60
C ILE A 13 -11.62 4.88 3.98
N ALA A 14 -11.88 5.90 4.80
CA ALA A 14 -12.46 7.13 4.34
C ALA A 14 -11.37 8.06 3.79
N SER A 15 -11.72 8.95 2.85
CA SER A 15 -10.74 9.86 2.22
C SER A 15 -10.07 10.82 3.20
N ASP A 16 -10.69 11.06 4.35
CA ASP A 16 -10.23 11.92 5.44
C ASP A 16 -9.19 11.27 6.36
N ASP A 17 -9.03 9.95 6.33
CA ASP A 17 -8.00 9.24 7.10
C ASP A 17 -6.64 9.26 6.38
N PHE A 18 -6.67 9.24 5.04
CA PHE A 18 -5.48 9.24 4.17
C PHE A 18 -4.45 10.34 4.44
N PRO A 19 -4.79 11.61 4.70
CA PRO A 19 -3.81 12.68 4.85
C PRO A 19 -2.86 12.43 6.03
N LEU A 20 -3.36 11.86 7.13
CA LEU A 20 -2.54 11.53 8.30
C LEU A 20 -1.55 10.42 7.97
N PHE A 21 -2.03 9.31 7.42
CA PHE A 21 -1.17 8.18 7.02
C PHE A 21 -0.17 8.59 5.93
N ALA A 22 -0.61 9.39 4.96
CA ALA A 22 0.24 9.90 3.90
C ALA A 22 1.31 10.87 4.42
N ALA A 23 1.00 11.70 5.41
CA ALA A 23 1.98 12.62 6.00
C ALA A 23 3.07 11.86 6.79
N VAL A 24 2.68 10.88 7.61
CA VAL A 24 3.62 10.01 8.33
C VAL A 24 4.49 9.21 7.35
N GLY A 25 3.86 8.62 6.33
CA GLY A 25 4.56 7.92 5.27
C GLY A 25 5.52 8.82 4.49
N ALA A 26 5.10 10.03 4.13
CA ALA A 26 5.93 11.01 3.42
C ALA A 26 7.17 11.41 4.24
N PHE A 27 7.01 11.62 5.55
CA PHE A 27 8.14 11.93 6.43
C PHE A 27 9.14 10.78 6.48
N PHE A 28 8.64 9.54 6.65
CA PHE A 28 9.47 8.35 6.65
C PHE A 28 10.22 8.17 5.33
N HIS A 29 9.50 8.27 4.20
CA HIS A 29 10.10 8.17 2.87
C HIS A 29 11.10 9.30 2.63
N LEU A 30 10.86 10.53 3.07
CA LEU A 30 11.82 11.62 2.94
C LEU A 30 13.14 11.32 3.65
N VAL A 31 13.07 10.86 4.91
CA VAL A 31 14.26 10.47 5.69
C VAL A 31 14.99 9.31 5.00
N TRP A 32 14.23 8.32 4.53
CA TRP A 32 14.76 7.14 3.88
C TRP A 32 15.39 7.43 2.50
N THR A 33 14.76 8.25 1.66
CA THR A 33 15.29 8.74 0.39
C THR A 33 16.62 9.45 0.61
N ALA A 34 16.73 10.29 1.64
CA ALA A 34 17.97 10.97 1.98
C ALA A 34 19.08 9.98 2.38
N PHE A 35 18.73 8.95 3.18
CA PHE A 35 19.66 7.89 3.56
C PHE A 35 20.11 7.04 2.37
N LEU A 36 19.18 6.66 1.48
CA LEU A 36 19.47 5.96 0.23
C LEU A 36 20.37 6.79 -0.69
N ALA A 37 20.08 8.09 -0.86
CA ALA A 37 20.88 8.99 -1.67
C ALA A 37 22.32 9.09 -1.16
N ALA A 38 22.50 9.21 0.16
CA ALA A 38 23.82 9.18 0.79
C ALA A 38 24.53 7.84 0.53
N GLY A 39 23.83 6.71 0.70
CA GLY A 39 24.40 5.38 0.47
C GLY A 39 24.80 5.14 -0.99
N VAL A 40 24.02 5.62 -1.96
CA VAL A 40 24.38 5.62 -3.39
C VAL A 40 25.62 6.48 -3.62
N GLY A 41 25.66 7.70 -3.08
CA GLY A 41 26.81 8.59 -3.24
C GLY A 41 28.11 8.00 -2.67
N VAL A 42 28.05 7.38 -1.49
CA VAL A 42 29.21 6.72 -0.89
C VAL A 42 29.63 5.50 -1.74
N THR A 43 28.67 4.71 -2.22
CA THR A 43 28.93 3.55 -3.10
C THR A 43 29.65 3.97 -4.38
N GLU A 44 29.20 5.04 -5.03
CA GLU A 44 29.83 5.61 -6.23
C GLU A 44 31.28 6.08 -5.97
N THR A 45 31.60 6.51 -4.76
CA THR A 45 32.98 6.92 -4.42
C THR A 45 33.86 5.77 -3.96
N SER A 46 33.26 4.66 -3.51
CA SER A 46 33.94 3.55 -2.81
C SER A 46 33.85 2.21 -3.56
N ARG A 47 33.50 2.24 -4.86
CA ARG A 47 33.12 1.05 -5.64
C ARG A 47 34.18 -0.07 -5.67
N GLY A 48 35.48 0.25 -5.59
CA GLY A 48 36.54 -0.76 -5.59
C GLY A 48 36.46 -1.77 -6.75
N ASP A 49 37.21 -2.87 -6.65
CA ASP A 49 37.04 -4.04 -7.52
C ASP A 49 36.05 -5.00 -6.86
N CYS A 50 34.79 -4.91 -7.29
CA CYS A 50 33.71 -5.80 -6.89
C CYS A 50 33.04 -6.36 -8.13
N ASP A 51 32.86 -7.68 -8.17
CA ASP A 51 32.08 -8.32 -9.22
C ASP A 51 30.60 -7.99 -9.02
N GLY A 52 29.92 -7.61 -10.11
CA GLY A 52 28.49 -7.29 -10.10
C GLY A 52 28.14 -5.92 -9.50
N ILE A 53 29.13 -5.05 -9.27
CA ILE A 53 28.87 -3.74 -8.64
C ILE A 53 28.04 -2.79 -9.51
N ASP A 54 28.22 -2.82 -10.83
CA ASP A 54 27.46 -1.97 -11.74
C ASP A 54 25.96 -2.31 -11.69
N ASP A 55 25.62 -3.61 -11.66
CA ASP A 55 24.23 -4.07 -11.51
C ASP A 55 23.64 -3.66 -10.16
N PHE A 56 24.45 -3.74 -9.10
CA PHE A 56 24.03 -3.33 -7.75
C PHE A 56 23.84 -1.81 -7.64
N VAL A 57 24.73 -1.00 -8.24
CA VAL A 57 24.58 0.46 -8.36
C VAL A 57 23.32 0.80 -9.13
N ALA A 58 23.07 0.15 -10.27
CA ALA A 58 21.86 0.34 -11.04
C ALA A 58 20.60 0.01 -10.22
N TYR A 59 20.63 -1.07 -9.45
CA TYR A 59 19.56 -1.42 -8.51
C TYR A 59 19.32 -0.30 -7.49
N LEU A 60 20.35 0.19 -6.81
CA LEU A 60 20.21 1.27 -5.82
C LEU A 60 19.72 2.58 -6.45
N ALA A 61 20.17 2.90 -7.66
CA ALA A 61 19.73 4.08 -8.39
C ALA A 61 18.25 3.99 -8.78
N CYS A 62 17.79 2.84 -9.28
CA CYS A 62 16.37 2.58 -9.54
C CYS A 62 15.53 2.68 -8.27
N LEU A 63 16.03 2.12 -7.16
CA LEU A 63 15.36 2.16 -5.87
C LEU A 63 15.20 3.61 -5.37
N LEU A 64 16.28 4.40 -5.42
CA LEU A 64 16.28 5.81 -5.07
C LEU A 64 15.30 6.62 -5.93
N ALA A 65 15.28 6.37 -7.24
CA ALA A 65 14.38 7.07 -8.15
C ALA A 65 12.90 6.78 -7.82
N ILE A 66 12.55 5.52 -7.59
CA ILE A 66 11.19 5.14 -7.20
C ILE A 66 10.81 5.73 -5.84
N ASP A 67 11.71 5.65 -4.85
CA ASP A 67 11.47 6.17 -3.50
C ASP A 67 11.28 7.69 -3.48
N ALA A 68 12.03 8.43 -4.31
CA ALA A 68 11.84 9.87 -4.47
C ALA A 68 10.45 10.21 -5.06
N VAL A 69 9.98 9.44 -6.05
CA VAL A 69 8.64 9.64 -6.64
C VAL A 69 7.55 9.20 -5.65
N GLN A 70 7.77 8.16 -4.84
CA GLN A 70 6.87 7.78 -3.75
C GLN A 70 6.77 8.88 -2.70
N THR A 71 7.89 9.47 -2.27
CA THR A 71 7.93 10.63 -1.37
C THR A 71 7.08 11.79 -1.92
N ALA A 72 7.28 12.15 -3.18
CA ALA A 72 6.51 13.21 -3.83
C ALA A 72 5.01 12.88 -3.89
N THR A 73 4.67 11.63 -4.21
CA THR A 73 3.27 11.18 -4.29
C THR A 73 2.60 11.14 -2.92
N MET A 74 3.27 10.67 -1.86
CA MET A 74 2.76 10.71 -0.49
C MET A 74 2.57 12.13 0.01
N THR A 75 3.53 13.02 -0.28
CA THR A 75 3.40 14.45 0.02
C THR A 75 2.19 15.05 -0.71
N GLY A 76 2.00 14.70 -1.99
CA GLY A 76 0.83 15.09 -2.76
C GLY A 76 -0.49 14.60 -2.14
N LEU A 77 -0.55 13.33 -1.71
CA LEU A 77 -1.71 12.76 -1.02
C LEU A 77 -2.03 13.51 0.27
N ALA A 78 -1.01 13.81 1.08
CA ALA A 78 -1.18 14.58 2.31
C ALA A 78 -1.71 15.98 2.02
N LEU A 79 -1.09 16.71 1.09
CA LEU A 79 -1.47 18.09 0.76
C LEU A 79 -2.88 18.16 0.14
N VAL A 80 -3.19 17.29 -0.82
CA VAL A 80 -4.52 17.25 -1.46
C VAL A 80 -5.58 16.80 -0.46
N GLY A 81 -5.26 15.82 0.38
CA GLY A 81 -6.20 15.32 1.38
C GLY A 81 -6.56 16.35 2.46
N LEU A 82 -5.67 17.30 2.73
CA LEU A 82 -5.91 18.44 3.64
C LEU A 82 -6.64 19.62 3.00
N ARG A 83 -6.93 19.58 1.68
CA ARG A 83 -7.65 20.68 1.01
C ARG A 83 -9.15 20.62 1.27
N GLY A 84 -9.72 21.81 1.46
CA GLY A 84 -11.16 22.03 1.58
C GLY A 84 -11.76 21.50 2.88
N SER A 85 -13.05 21.77 3.05
CA SER A 85 -13.87 21.24 4.14
C SER A 85 -14.23 19.76 3.91
N ILE A 86 -14.62 19.05 4.97
CA ILE A 86 -15.16 17.68 4.94
C ILE A 86 -16.28 17.48 3.90
N LEU A 87 -17.05 18.54 3.59
CA LEU A 87 -18.16 18.48 2.64
C LEU A 87 -17.74 18.85 1.20
N GLU A 88 -16.52 19.33 0.99
CA GLU A 88 -16.05 19.84 -0.30
C GLU A 88 -15.31 18.77 -1.10
N TYR A 89 -16.06 17.82 -1.66
CA TYR A 89 -15.50 16.66 -2.38
C TYR A 89 -14.60 17.05 -3.57
N ARG A 90 -14.91 18.17 -4.27
CA ARG A 90 -14.16 18.59 -5.46
C ARG A 90 -12.72 18.98 -5.14
N ALA A 91 -12.47 19.53 -3.95
CA ALA A 91 -11.13 19.90 -3.51
C ALA A 91 -10.20 18.68 -3.38
N ARG A 92 -10.78 17.47 -3.22
CA ARG A 92 -10.08 16.19 -3.01
C ARG A 92 -10.19 15.24 -4.21
N ALA A 93 -10.65 15.71 -5.37
CA ALA A 93 -10.84 14.87 -6.55
C ALA A 93 -9.54 14.18 -7.04
N ALA A 94 -8.38 14.78 -6.76
CA ALA A 94 -7.08 14.23 -7.10
C ALA A 94 -6.60 13.10 -6.16
N MET A 95 -7.32 12.78 -5.08
CA MET A 95 -6.91 11.69 -4.18
C MET A 95 -6.93 10.33 -4.88
N ALA A 96 -8.00 9.99 -5.60
CA ALA A 96 -8.11 8.72 -6.31
C ALA A 96 -6.98 8.49 -7.33
N PRO A 97 -6.67 9.42 -8.27
CA PRO A 97 -5.54 9.24 -9.19
C PRO A 97 -4.20 9.11 -8.47
N LEU A 98 -3.96 9.85 -7.39
CA LEU A 98 -2.74 9.73 -6.61
C LEU A 98 -2.59 8.35 -5.94
N VAL A 99 -3.70 7.74 -5.48
CA VAL A 99 -3.67 6.36 -4.95
C VAL A 99 -3.36 5.35 -6.05
N TYR A 100 -3.85 5.52 -7.28
CA TYR A 100 -3.45 4.67 -8.41
C TYR A 100 -1.96 4.81 -8.73
N VAL A 101 -1.43 6.04 -8.77
CA VAL A 101 0.00 6.30 -8.96
C VAL A 101 0.81 5.61 -7.87
N MET A 102 0.41 5.75 -6.61
CA MET A 102 1.06 5.06 -5.49
C MET A 102 1.07 3.54 -5.67
N THR A 103 -0.06 2.97 -6.06
CA THR A 103 -0.19 1.53 -6.29
C THR A 103 0.75 1.06 -7.42
N ALA A 104 0.83 1.82 -8.51
CA ALA A 104 1.75 1.53 -9.61
C ALA A 104 3.21 1.65 -9.17
N LEU A 105 3.57 2.62 -8.33
CA LEU A 105 4.92 2.77 -7.79
C LEU A 105 5.31 1.58 -6.92
N TYR A 106 4.44 1.08 -6.03
CA TYR A 106 4.73 -0.13 -5.25
C TYR A 106 4.86 -1.38 -6.13
N ALA A 107 4.08 -1.49 -7.22
CA ALA A 107 4.28 -2.56 -8.19
C ALA A 107 5.64 -2.45 -8.89
N ALA A 108 6.08 -1.23 -9.24
CA ALA A 108 7.42 -0.99 -9.76
C ALA A 108 8.52 -1.31 -8.73
N THR A 109 8.32 -0.96 -7.46
CA THR A 109 9.21 -1.34 -6.36
C THR A 109 9.35 -2.86 -6.29
N LEU A 110 8.26 -3.62 -6.40
CA LEU A 110 8.32 -5.09 -6.41
C LEU A 110 9.21 -5.62 -7.55
N VAL A 111 9.08 -5.08 -8.76
CA VAL A 111 9.93 -5.46 -9.90
C VAL A 111 11.41 -5.14 -9.63
N VAL A 112 11.70 -3.94 -9.11
CA VAL A 112 13.08 -3.54 -8.74
C VAL A 112 13.62 -4.39 -7.59
N GLN A 113 12.78 -4.82 -6.64
CA GLN A 113 13.20 -5.73 -5.57
C GLN A 113 13.53 -7.13 -6.07
N ILE A 114 12.79 -7.64 -7.06
CA ILE A 114 13.13 -8.90 -7.74
C ILE A 114 14.49 -8.76 -8.43
N TYR A 115 14.70 -7.68 -9.20
CA TYR A 115 16.01 -7.39 -9.80
C TYR A 115 17.12 -7.29 -8.73
N GLY A 116 16.88 -6.54 -7.66
CA GLY A 116 17.83 -6.37 -6.55
C GLY A 116 18.21 -7.67 -5.86
N SER A 117 17.29 -8.65 -5.78
CA SER A 117 17.61 -9.98 -5.23
C SER A 117 18.65 -10.71 -6.07
N VAL A 118 18.60 -10.56 -7.39
CA VAL A 118 19.59 -11.11 -8.33
C VAL A 118 20.90 -10.33 -8.21
N SER A 119 20.86 -8.99 -8.24
CA SER A 119 22.05 -8.15 -8.12
C SER A 119 22.81 -8.41 -6.81
N LEU A 120 22.11 -8.53 -5.67
CA LEU A 120 22.74 -8.86 -4.38
C LEU A 120 23.33 -10.28 -4.34
N ALA A 121 22.75 -11.24 -5.05
CA ALA A 121 23.24 -12.61 -5.07
C ALA A 121 24.58 -12.74 -5.81
N TYR A 122 24.81 -11.89 -6.82
CA TYR A 122 26.06 -11.86 -7.60
C TYR A 122 27.07 -10.83 -7.11
N LEU A 123 26.70 -9.96 -6.16
CA LEU A 123 27.61 -8.96 -5.60
C LEU A 123 28.69 -9.64 -4.75
N ALA A 124 29.93 -9.66 -5.25
CA ALA A 124 31.09 -10.18 -4.55
C ALA A 124 32.16 -9.10 -4.42
N CYS A 125 32.44 -8.72 -3.18
CA CYS A 125 33.43 -7.70 -2.85
C CYS A 125 34.49 -8.30 -1.93
N SER A 126 35.77 -8.01 -2.19
CA SER A 126 36.81 -8.17 -1.18
C SER A 126 36.57 -7.19 -0.03
N ASP A 127 36.81 -7.62 1.21
CA ASP A 127 36.49 -6.86 2.41
C ASP A 127 37.13 -5.46 2.37
N PHE A 128 36.29 -4.42 2.37
CA PHE A 128 36.76 -3.05 2.45
C PHE A 128 37.12 -2.80 3.91
N GLY A 129 38.39 -2.51 4.21
CA GLY A 129 38.89 -2.23 5.57
C GLY A 129 38.35 -0.93 6.19
N THR A 130 37.12 -0.53 5.87
CA THR A 130 36.43 0.67 6.32
C THR A 130 35.16 0.31 7.10
N THR A 131 34.64 1.26 7.88
CA THR A 131 33.41 1.09 8.67
C THR A 131 32.13 1.00 7.81
N TRP A 132 32.20 1.41 6.55
CA TRP A 132 31.09 1.34 5.60
C TRP A 132 31.20 0.11 4.71
N ASN A 133 30.34 -0.87 4.94
CA ASN A 133 30.27 -2.07 4.12
C ASN A 133 29.05 -2.02 3.20
N ILE A 134 29.31 -1.87 1.91
CA ILE A 134 28.30 -1.77 0.84
C ILE A 134 27.34 -2.97 0.82
N VAL A 135 27.84 -4.17 1.09
CA VAL A 135 27.04 -5.41 1.10
C VAL A 135 26.06 -5.37 2.27
N HIS A 136 26.49 -4.95 3.44
CA HIS A 136 25.60 -4.80 4.60
C HIS A 136 24.55 -3.70 4.40
N PHE A 137 24.96 -2.55 3.84
CA PHE A 137 24.03 -1.50 3.46
C PHE A 137 22.98 -2.00 2.46
N GLY A 138 23.42 -2.68 1.39
CA GLY A 138 22.55 -3.26 0.38
C GLY A 138 21.55 -4.26 0.94
N LYS A 139 21.99 -5.15 1.82
CA LYS A 139 21.13 -6.12 2.51
C LYS A 139 20.10 -5.44 3.41
N ALA A 140 20.52 -4.41 4.15
CA ALA A 140 19.61 -3.63 5.00
C ALA A 140 18.57 -2.89 4.15
N ALA A 141 18.99 -2.20 3.08
CA ALA A 141 18.10 -1.52 2.15
C ALA A 141 17.11 -2.50 1.51
N PHE A 142 17.59 -3.65 1.04
CA PHE A 142 16.77 -4.72 0.48
C PHE A 142 15.70 -5.22 1.47
N ALA A 143 16.12 -5.57 2.69
CA ALA A 143 15.21 -6.05 3.73
C ALA A 143 14.14 -5.01 4.10
N PHE A 144 14.53 -3.74 4.18
CA PHE A 144 13.63 -2.65 4.52
C PHE A 144 12.55 -2.41 3.46
N HIS A 145 12.90 -2.47 2.17
CA HIS A 145 11.90 -2.35 1.10
C HIS A 145 10.95 -3.56 1.04
N TRP A 146 11.44 -4.76 1.34
CA TRP A 146 10.55 -5.92 1.51
C TRP A 146 9.58 -5.74 2.68
N ALA A 147 10.06 -5.22 3.82
CA ALA A 147 9.19 -4.89 4.95
C ALA A 147 8.16 -3.82 4.58
N GLY A 148 8.57 -2.76 3.88
CA GLY A 148 7.67 -1.71 3.38
C GLY A 148 6.62 -2.25 2.41
N LEU A 149 7.01 -3.12 1.46
CA LEU A 149 6.07 -3.81 0.57
C LEU A 149 5.08 -4.67 1.33
N ALA A 150 5.54 -5.44 2.33
CA ALA A 150 4.65 -6.27 3.15
C ALA A 150 3.63 -5.43 3.93
N ILE A 151 4.07 -4.32 4.53
CA ILE A 151 3.19 -3.37 5.23
C ILE A 151 2.16 -2.77 4.26
N TYR A 152 2.59 -2.38 3.06
CA TYR A 152 1.70 -1.81 2.05
C TYR A 152 0.66 -2.84 1.56
N LEU A 153 1.08 -4.08 1.29
CA LEU A 153 0.16 -5.17 0.91
C LEU A 153 -0.83 -5.48 2.03
N LEU A 154 -0.39 -5.47 3.29
CA LEU A 154 -1.27 -5.62 4.44
C LEU A 154 -2.28 -4.45 4.53
N ALA A 155 -1.83 -3.22 4.30
CA ALA A 155 -2.71 -2.06 4.27
C ALA A 155 -3.77 -2.18 3.17
N ILE A 156 -3.39 -2.61 1.95
CA ILE A 156 -4.36 -2.93 0.89
C ILE A 156 -5.31 -4.02 1.36
N PHE A 157 -4.80 -5.13 1.89
CA PHE A 157 -5.63 -6.26 2.30
C PHE A 157 -6.69 -5.87 3.34
N VAL A 158 -6.33 -5.04 4.31
CA VAL A 158 -7.25 -4.57 5.37
C VAL A 158 -8.23 -3.52 4.86
N THR A 159 -7.82 -2.66 3.92
CA THR A 159 -8.62 -1.49 3.51
C THR A 159 -9.42 -1.71 2.22
N PHE A 160 -8.98 -2.60 1.33
CA PHE A 160 -9.65 -2.96 0.10
C PHE A 160 -10.83 -3.89 0.40
N ASN A 161 -12.03 -3.52 -0.03
CA ASN A 161 -13.16 -4.46 -0.04
C ASN A 161 -13.14 -5.24 -1.35
N PRO A 162 -12.79 -6.55 -1.35
CA PRO A 162 -12.85 -7.36 -2.56
C PRO A 162 -14.28 -7.69 -2.98
N PHE A 163 -15.27 -7.50 -2.11
CA PHE A 163 -16.65 -7.89 -2.35
C PHE A 163 -17.45 -6.81 -3.10
N PRO A 164 -18.49 -7.22 -3.86
CA PRO A 164 -19.42 -6.27 -4.47
C PRO A 164 -20.11 -5.41 -3.41
N GLU A 165 -20.51 -4.20 -3.81
CA GLU A 165 -21.30 -3.34 -2.96
C GLU A 165 -22.69 -3.96 -2.79
N HIS A 166 -23.05 -4.34 -1.56
CA HIS A 166 -24.34 -4.96 -1.27
C HIS A 166 -25.43 -3.90 -1.34
N THR A 167 -26.40 -4.11 -2.22
CA THR A 167 -27.56 -3.20 -2.35
C THR A 167 -28.72 -3.64 -1.47
N SER A 168 -28.72 -4.92 -1.08
CA SER A 168 -29.67 -5.54 -0.16
C SER A 168 -28.94 -6.42 0.86
N VAL A 169 -29.64 -6.75 1.94
CA VAL A 169 -29.15 -7.72 2.94
C VAL A 169 -28.97 -9.11 2.32
N ASP A 170 -29.78 -9.44 1.30
CA ASP A 170 -29.72 -10.72 0.59
C ASP A 170 -28.43 -10.87 -0.23
N ASP A 171 -27.93 -9.78 -0.85
CA ASP A 171 -26.65 -9.77 -1.56
C ASP A 171 -25.46 -10.05 -0.63
N TRP A 172 -25.54 -9.54 0.61
CA TRP A 172 -24.56 -9.83 1.65
C TRP A 172 -24.63 -11.31 2.03
N HIS A 173 -25.84 -11.85 2.23
CA HIS A 173 -26.03 -13.26 2.62
C HIS A 173 -25.44 -14.20 1.58
N ALA A 174 -25.72 -13.98 0.30
CA ALA A 174 -25.18 -14.78 -0.80
C ALA A 174 -23.63 -14.75 -0.83
N THR A 175 -23.02 -13.60 -0.53
CA THR A 175 -21.56 -13.45 -0.48
C THR A 175 -20.97 -14.26 0.69
N CYS A 176 -21.61 -14.21 1.86
CA CYS A 176 -21.17 -14.96 3.03
C CYS A 176 -21.36 -16.47 2.88
N THR A 177 -22.43 -16.91 2.23
CA THR A 177 -22.62 -18.32 1.85
C THR A 177 -21.51 -18.79 0.91
N CYS A 178 -21.10 -17.96 -0.07
CA CYS A 178 -20.00 -18.27 -0.98
C CYS A 178 -18.63 -18.38 -0.27
N LEU A 179 -18.36 -17.46 0.68
CA LEU A 179 -17.15 -17.51 1.52
C LEU A 179 -17.12 -18.74 2.44
N GLY A 180 -18.25 -19.11 3.06
CA GLY A 180 -18.32 -20.31 3.90
C GLY A 180 -17.96 -21.58 3.13
N VAL A 181 -18.45 -21.68 1.88
CA VAL A 181 -18.10 -22.78 0.97
C VAL A 181 -16.60 -22.79 0.62
N LEU A 182 -15.99 -21.63 0.40
CA LEU A 182 -14.55 -21.50 0.11
C LEU A 182 -13.66 -21.78 1.32
N CYS A 183 -14.12 -21.49 2.53
CA CYS A 183 -13.36 -21.69 3.78
C CYS A 183 -13.68 -23.01 4.50
N CYS A 184 -14.47 -23.92 3.90
CA CYS A 184 -14.95 -25.16 4.52
C CYS A 184 -15.65 -24.93 5.89
N VAL A 185 -16.18 -23.73 6.12
CA VAL A 185 -16.95 -23.42 7.33
C VAL A 185 -18.42 -23.57 6.94
N PRO A 186 -19.18 -24.47 7.59
CA PRO A 186 -20.63 -24.48 7.40
C PRO A 186 -21.14 -23.12 7.88
N CYS A 187 -21.56 -22.26 6.94
CA CYS A 187 -22.35 -21.09 7.28
C CYS A 187 -23.53 -21.60 8.12
N CYS A 188 -23.67 -21.08 9.34
CA CYS A 188 -24.79 -21.40 10.21
C CYS A 188 -26.08 -21.34 9.39
N ASP A 189 -26.71 -22.50 9.19
CA ASP A 189 -28.05 -22.58 8.65
C ASP A 189 -28.93 -21.64 9.47
N GLY A 190 -29.50 -20.66 8.77
CA GLY A 190 -30.54 -19.80 9.28
C GLY A 190 -31.75 -20.67 9.60
N GLY A 191 -31.78 -21.21 10.81
CA GLY A 191 -33.01 -21.64 11.45
C GLY A 191 -33.92 -20.42 11.57
N SER A 192 -34.83 -20.29 10.60
CA SER A 192 -36.17 -19.72 10.72
C SER A 192 -36.32 -18.59 11.76
N PHE A 193 -36.10 -17.35 11.33
CA PHE A 193 -36.68 -16.17 12.00
C PHE A 193 -38.04 -15.82 11.36
N GLU A 194 -38.89 -16.82 11.13
CA GLU A 194 -40.33 -16.63 10.97
C GLU A 194 -40.95 -16.80 12.36
N LEU A 195 -40.96 -15.75 13.17
CA LEU A 195 -41.81 -15.61 14.37
C LEU A 195 -41.51 -14.26 15.03
N PHE A 196 -41.93 -13.15 14.43
CA PHE A 196 -42.38 -11.92 15.12
C PHE A 196 -42.85 -10.88 14.08
N ASN A 197 -43.73 -11.30 13.18
CA ASN A 197 -44.67 -10.39 12.51
C ASN A 197 -46.04 -10.62 13.17
N ALA A 198 -46.14 -10.20 14.44
CA ALA A 198 -47.43 -10.03 15.09
C ALA A 198 -47.89 -8.60 14.86
N ASP A 199 -48.73 -8.44 13.85
CA ASP A 199 -49.84 -7.50 13.76
C ASP A 199 -49.72 -6.18 14.54
N VAL A 200 -49.18 -5.14 13.88
CA VAL A 200 -49.65 -3.78 14.13
C VAL A 200 -50.55 -3.39 12.97
N VAL A 201 -51.78 -3.91 13.02
CA VAL A 201 -52.90 -3.41 12.23
C VAL A 201 -53.18 -1.98 12.71
N VAL A 202 -52.75 -1.01 11.91
CA VAL A 202 -53.19 0.38 12.02
C VAL A 202 -54.68 0.43 11.71
N ALA A 203 -55.50 0.42 12.77
CA ALA A 203 -56.92 0.70 12.68
C ALA A 203 -57.13 2.20 12.46
N SER A 204 -57.09 2.65 11.20
CA SER A 204 -57.68 3.92 10.79
C SER A 204 -59.18 3.72 10.57
N ARG A 205 -60.03 4.11 11.54
CA ARG A 205 -61.44 4.43 11.29
C ARG A 205 -61.88 5.63 12.13
N ARG A 206 -62.11 6.71 11.39
CA ARG A 206 -62.96 7.89 11.66
C ARG A 206 -62.59 8.81 12.83
#